data_AF-A0A851Z9E7-F1
#
_entry.id   AF-A0A851Z9E7-F1
#
_cell.length_a   1.000
_cell.length_b   1.000
_cell.length_c   1.000
_cell.angle_alpha   90.00
_cell.angle_beta   90.00
_cell.angle_gamma   90.00
#
_symmetry.space_group_name_H-M   'P 1'
#
loop_
_entity.id
_entity.type
_entity.pdbx_description
1 polymer ?
#
loop_
_entity_poly.entity_id
_entity_poly.type
_entity_poly.pdbx_seq_one_letter_code
_entity_poly.pdbx_strand_id
1 'polypeptide(L)' 'VLMGTCHPLPPPQDSYLLRYFAALNQYLAVGVPTYFVTTSGYNFSSPEGTNGICSSAGCSPDSLT' A
#
# COMPACT_ATOMS: atom_id res chain seq x y z
N VAL A 1 23.02 12.87 -7.46
CA VAL A 1 22.23 12.00 -8.35
C VAL A 1 22.79 10.60 -8.15
N LEU A 2 22.28 9.68 -7.34
CA LEU A 2 20.93 9.37 -6.84
C LEU A 2 21.01 8.77 -5.43
N MET A 3 19.90 8.89 -4.71
CA MET A 3 19.62 8.44 -3.34
C MET A 3 19.66 6.91 -3.18
N GLY A 4 19.98 6.45 -1.96
CA GLY A 4 19.50 5.17 -1.43
C GLY A 4 20.36 3.95 -1.73
N THR A 5 21.50 3.82 -1.06
CA THR A 5 22.24 2.55 -0.98
C THR A 5 21.44 1.55 -0.14
N CYS A 6 20.48 0.85 -0.75
CA CYS A 6 20.02 -0.43 -0.22
C CYS A 6 21.14 -1.44 -0.51
N HIS A 7 22.03 -1.64 0.45
CA HIS A 7 22.94 -2.77 0.43
C HIS A 7 22.38 -3.84 1.37
N PRO A 8 21.52 -4.74 0.90
CA PRO A 8 21.66 -6.10 1.37
C PRO A 8 22.93 -6.61 0.70
N LEU A 9 23.90 -7.07 1.48
CA LEU A 9 24.91 -7.99 0.97
C LEU A 9 24.17 -9.00 0.09
N PRO A 10 24.50 -9.14 -1.21
CA PRO A 10 23.77 -10.07 -2.06
C PRO A 10 23.84 -11.42 -1.35
N PRO A 11 22.70 -12.06 -1.08
CA PRO A 11 22.73 -13.35 -0.42
C PRO A 11 23.56 -14.27 -1.34
N PRO A 12 24.27 -15.26 -0.78
CA PRO A 12 25.13 -16.13 -1.56
C PRO A 12 24.39 -16.63 -2.80
N GLN A 13 25.08 -16.76 -3.94
CA GLN A 13 24.49 -17.01 -5.26
C GLN A 13 23.58 -18.26 -5.30
N ASP A 14 23.70 -19.15 -4.31
CA ASP A 14 22.88 -20.36 -4.10
C ASP A 14 21.87 -20.28 -2.95
N SER A 15 21.58 -19.08 -2.44
CA SER A 15 20.59 -18.89 -1.39
C SER A 15 19.17 -19.12 -1.92
N TYR A 16 18.34 -19.82 -1.12
CA TYR A 16 16.91 -20.01 -1.42
C TYR A 16 16.15 -18.68 -1.61
N LEU A 17 16.67 -17.60 -1.01
CA LEU A 17 16.12 -16.25 -1.10
C LEU A 17 16.15 -15.70 -2.53
N LEU A 18 17.19 -16.00 -3.32
CA LEU A 18 17.26 -15.56 -4.72
C LEU A 18 16.14 -16.17 -5.54
N ARG A 19 15.88 -17.48 -5.38
CA ARG A 19 14.76 -18.17 -6.04
C ARG A 19 13.40 -17.67 -5.55
N TYR A 20 13.28 -17.35 -4.27
CA TYR A 20 12.07 -16.79 -3.68
C TYR A 20 11.71 -15.43 -4.28
N PHE A 21 12.66 -14.48 -4.34
CA PHE A 21 12.41 -13.17 -4.94
C PHE A 21 12.19 -13.24 -6.46
N ALA A 22 12.89 -14.14 -7.18
CA ALA A 22 12.62 -14.37 -8.60
C ALA A 22 11.18 -14.87 -8.83
N ALA A 23 10.72 -15.83 -8.02
CA ALA A 23 9.34 -16.32 -8.10
C ALA A 23 8.32 -15.23 -7.74
N LEU A 24 8.57 -14.44 -6.69
CA LEU A 24 7.71 -13.30 -6.35
C LEU A 24 7.60 -12.30 -7.50
N ASN A 25 8.70 -11.94 -8.15
CA ASN A 25 8.69 -11.00 -9.27
C ASN A 25 8.01 -11.57 -10.53
N GLN A 26 8.03 -12.89 -10.72
CA GLN A 26 7.45 -13.55 -11.89
C GLN A 26 5.94 -13.84 -11.73
N TYR A 27 5.51 -14.19 -10.53
CA TYR A 27 4.14 -14.69 -10.30
C TYR A 27 3.25 -13.72 -9.52
N LEU A 28 3.82 -12.78 -8.77
CA LEU A 28 3.03 -11.84 -7.98
C LEU A 28 2.70 -10.60 -8.81
N ALA A 29 1.43 -10.49 -9.22
CA ALA A 29 0.93 -9.33 -9.96
C ALA A 29 0.64 -8.10 -9.08
N VAL A 30 0.68 -8.27 -7.75
CA VAL A 30 0.36 -7.23 -6.76
C VAL A 30 1.52 -7.05 -5.79
N GLY A 31 1.76 -5.81 -5.39
CA GLY A 31 2.80 -5.49 -4.41
C GLY A 31 2.37 -5.74 -2.96
N VAL A 32 3.16 -5.23 -2.03
CA VAL A 32 2.80 -5.21 -0.61
C VAL A 32 1.55 -4.36 -0.38
N PRO A 33 0.67 -4.73 0.55
CA PRO A 33 -0.53 -3.94 0.86
C PRO A 33 -0.16 -2.60 1.48
N THR A 34 -0.83 -1.54 1.05
CA THR A 34 -0.74 -0.19 1.63
C THR A 34 -1.96 0.09 2.50
N TYR A 35 -1.74 0.70 3.66
CA TYR A 35 -2.81 1.04 4.61
C TYR A 35 -2.92 2.55 4.75
N PHE A 36 -4.09 3.09 4.44
CA PHE A 36 -4.43 4.49 4.68
C PHE A 36 -5.13 4.60 6.03
N VAL A 37 -4.46 5.21 7.02
CA VAL A 37 -4.94 5.28 8.40
C VAL A 37 -5.46 6.69 8.70
N THR A 38 -6.70 6.79 9.16
CA THR A 38 -7.28 8.04 9.67
C THR A 38 -6.96 8.22 11.14
N THR A 39 -6.47 9.41 11.53
CA THR A 39 -6.20 9.74 12.94
C THR A 39 -7.47 10.16 13.68
N SER A 40 -7.40 10.21 15.02
CA SER A 40 -8.50 10.73 15.85
C SER A 40 -8.79 12.19 15.53
N GLY A 41 -10.07 12.58 15.51
CA GLY A 41 -10.52 13.94 15.20
C GLY A 41 -11.35 14.03 13.92
N TYR A 42 -11.42 12.95 13.14
CA TYR A 42 -12.37 12.85 12.03
C TYR A 42 -13.76 12.46 12.54
N ASN A 43 -14.79 13.22 12.16
CA ASN A 43 -16.16 12.97 12.58
C ASN A 43 -16.86 12.04 11.59
N PHE A 44 -16.86 10.74 11.88
CA PHE A 44 -17.57 9.74 11.06
C PHE A 44 -19.09 9.79 11.22
N SER A 45 -19.60 10.48 12.25
CA SER A 45 -21.02 10.51 12.57
C SER A 45 -21.76 11.67 11.90
N SER A 46 -21.05 12.68 11.37
CA SER A 46 -21.68 13.75 10.60
C SER A 46 -21.91 13.30 9.16
N PRO A 47 -23.02 13.74 8.51
CA PRO A 47 -23.28 13.40 7.12
C PRO A 47 -22.16 13.87 6.19
N GLU A 48 -21.51 15.00 6.49
CA GLU A 48 -20.38 15.51 5.71
C GLU A 48 -19.12 14.65 5.86
N GLY A 49 -18.85 14.13 7.07
CA GLY A 49 -17.71 13.25 7.31
C GLY A 49 -17.93 11.85 6.75
N THR A 50 -19.16 11.32 6.80
CA THR A 50 -19.48 10.08 6.07
C THR A 50 -19.32 10.27 4.56
N ASN A 51 -19.74 11.43 4.04
CA ASN A 51 -19.67 11.77 2.62
C ASN A 51 -18.24 11.92 2.08
N GLY A 52 -17.24 12.18 2.93
CA GLY A 52 -15.82 12.21 2.55
C GLY A 52 -15.15 10.85 2.55
N ILE A 53 -15.82 9.80 3.00
CA ILE A 53 -15.27 8.44 3.10
C ILE A 53 -16.03 7.46 2.21
N CYS A 54 -17.34 7.60 2.07
CA CYS A 54 -18.17 6.62 1.37
C CYS A 54 -18.03 6.66 -0.16
N SER A 55 -18.12 5.50 -0.81
CA SER A 55 -18.19 5.34 -2.27
C SER A 55 -19.59 4.97 -2.77
N SER A 56 -20.63 5.20 -1.96
CA SER A 56 -22.01 4.82 -2.30
C SER A 56 -22.68 5.85 -3.21
N ALA A 57 -23.84 5.49 -3.77
CA ALA A 57 -24.67 6.41 -4.52
C ALA A 57 -25.07 7.62 -3.66
N GLY A 58 -24.69 8.82 -4.10
CA GLY A 58 -24.90 10.07 -3.37
C GLY A 58 -23.68 10.56 -2.58
N CYS A 59 -22.54 9.85 -2.65
CA CYS A 59 -21.30 10.27 -2.01
C CYS A 59 -20.47 11.25 -2.87
N SER A 60 -19.56 12.00 -2.25
CA SER A 60 -18.63 12.92 -2.94
C SER A 60 -17.75 12.16 -3.94
N PRO A 61 -17.43 12.72 -5.12
CA PRO A 61 -16.53 12.08 -6.08
C PRO A 61 -15.09 11.94 -5.56
N ASP A 62 -14.70 12.75 -4.56
CA ASP A 62 -13.37 12.77 -3.96
C ASP A 62 -13.31 12.02 -2.61
N SER A 63 -14.19 11.04 -2.40
CA SER A 63 -14.20 10.20 -1.20
C SER A 63 -12.98 9.30 -1.10
N LEU A 64 -12.65 8.88 0.13
CA LEU A 64 -11.53 7.99 0.41
C LEU A 64 -11.67 6.59 -0.21
N THR A 65 -12.91 6.10 -0.38
CA THR A 65 -13.21 4.79 -0.98
C THR A 65 -13.78 4.93 -2.38
#